data_AF-A0A8B7WXT2-F1
#
_entry.id   AF-A0A8B7WXT2-F1
#
_cell.length_a   1.000
_cell.length_b   1.000
_cell.length_c   1.000
_cell.angle_alpha   90.00
_cell.angle_beta   90.00
_cell.angle_gamma   90.00
#
_symmetry.space_group_name_H-M   'P 1'
#
loop_
_entity.id
_entity.type
_entity.pdbx_description
1 polymer ?
#
loop_
_entity_poly.entity_id
_entity_poly.type
_entity_poly.pdbx_seq_one_letter_code
_entity_poly.pdbx_strand_id
1 'polypeptide(L)'
;MKKDWLFAPHYRYYVREMRIHAYSQLLESYRSLTLGYMAEAFGVGVEFIDQELSRFIAAGRLHCKIDKVNEIVETNRPDSKNWQYQETIKKGDLLLNRVQKLSRVINM
;
A
#
# COMPACT_ATOMS: atom_id res chain seq x y z
N MET A 1 21.74 9.79 -8.79
CA MET A 1 20.75 9.13 -9.68
C MET A 1 20.48 9.90 -10.97
N LYS A 2 19.99 11.15 -10.96
CA LYS A 2 19.65 11.85 -12.23
C LYS A 2 20.82 12.09 -13.20
N LYS A 3 22.05 12.20 -12.68
CA LYS A 3 23.26 12.43 -13.48
C LYS A 3 23.96 11.13 -13.90
N ASP A 4 23.46 9.99 -13.44
CA ASP A 4 24.04 8.68 -13.71
C ASP A 4 23.31 8.03 -14.88
N TRP A 5 24.04 7.51 -15.87
CA TRP A 5 23.45 6.88 -17.06
C TRP A 5 22.47 5.77 -16.70
N LEU A 6 22.85 4.85 -15.81
CA LEU A 6 22.08 3.63 -15.54
C LEU A 6 20.88 3.90 -14.63
N PHE A 7 21.04 4.82 -13.66
CA PHE A 7 19.98 5.14 -12.72
C PHE A 7 19.04 6.26 -13.19
N ALA A 8 19.43 7.06 -14.20
CA ALA A 8 18.59 8.14 -14.72
C ALA A 8 17.26 7.69 -15.35
N PRO A 9 17.12 6.53 -15.99
CA PRO A 9 15.80 6.05 -16.42
C PRO A 9 14.91 5.64 -15.24
N HIS A 10 15.50 5.10 -14.16
CA HIS A 10 14.76 4.46 -13.07
C HIS A 10 14.56 5.33 -11.83
N TYR A 11 15.16 6.53 -11.76
CA TYR A 11 15.11 7.36 -10.55
C TYR A 11 13.68 7.69 -10.10
N ARG A 12 12.74 7.90 -11.03
CA ARG A 12 11.35 8.25 -10.68
C ARG A 12 10.66 7.11 -9.95
N TYR A 13 10.90 5.88 -10.40
CA TYR A 13 10.39 4.69 -9.75
C TYR A 13 11.01 4.55 -8.36
N TYR A 14 12.34 4.61 -8.26
CA TYR A 14 13.04 4.49 -6.99
C TYR A 14 12.58 5.54 -5.94
N VAL A 15 12.50 6.81 -6.32
CA VAL A 15 12.04 7.89 -5.41
C VAL A 15 10.58 7.68 -4.99
N ARG A 16 9.73 7.14 -5.86
CA ARG A 16 8.34 6.81 -5.50
C ARG A 16 8.29 5.68 -4.47
N GLU A 17 9.07 4.63 -4.66
CA GLU A 17 9.14 3.48 -3.74
C GLU A 17 9.71 3.89 -2.38
N MET A 18 10.79 4.69 -2.37
CA MET A 18 11.38 5.19 -1.12
C MET A 18 10.41 6.03 -0.29
N ARG A 19 9.56 6.84 -0.94
CA ARG A 19 8.51 7.60 -0.24
C ARG A 19 7.48 6.68 0.42
N ILE A 20 7.01 5.66 -0.30
CA ILE A 20 6.06 4.67 0.26
C ILE A 20 6.66 3.99 1.50
N HIS A 21 7.93 3.58 1.43
CA HIS A 21 8.63 2.98 2.57
C HIS A 21 8.75 3.93 3.76
N ALA A 22 9.10 5.20 3.53
CA ALA A 22 9.20 6.19 4.60
C ALA A 22 7.84 6.43 5.30
N TYR A 23 6.75 6.56 4.54
CA TYR A 23 5.41 6.70 5.12
C TYR A 23 4.98 5.44 5.86
N SER A 24 5.23 4.27 5.28
CA SER A 24 4.91 2.99 5.91
C SER A 24 5.66 2.84 7.23
N GLN A 25 6.94 3.19 7.30
CA GLN A 25 7.75 3.09 8.50
C GLN A 25 7.23 3.99 9.62
N LEU A 26 6.84 5.24 9.30
CA LEU A 26 6.24 6.13 10.29
C LEU A 26 4.92 5.55 10.78
N LEU A 27 4.03 5.16 9.86
CA LEU A 27 2.72 4.60 10.18
C LEU A 27 2.83 3.27 10.96
N GLU A 28 3.90 2.50 10.79
CA GLU A 28 4.09 1.22 11.46
C GLU A 28 4.13 1.31 12.99
N SER A 29 4.57 2.46 13.51
CA SER A 29 4.72 2.70 14.94
C SER A 29 3.44 3.22 15.61
N TYR A 30 2.43 3.64 14.84
CA TYR A 30 1.23 4.30 15.35
C TYR A 30 -0.06 3.64 14.87
N ARG A 31 -1.03 3.48 15.78
CA ARG A 31 -2.40 3.08 15.39
C ARG A 31 -3.14 4.22 14.68
N SER A 32 -2.93 5.44 15.16
CA SER A 32 -3.43 6.67 14.55
C SER A 32 -2.45 7.81 14.80
N LEU A 33 -2.42 8.78 13.89
CA LEU A 33 -1.58 9.97 14.01
C LEU A 33 -2.28 11.17 13.34
N THR A 34 -1.98 12.39 13.78
CA THR A 34 -2.54 13.60 13.17
C THR A 34 -1.83 13.95 11.87
N LEU A 35 -2.57 14.44 10.88
CA LEU A 35 -2.01 14.90 9.60
C LEU A 35 -0.98 16.02 9.80
N GLY A 36 -1.22 16.92 10.77
CA GLY A 36 -0.29 17.99 11.13
C GLY A 36 1.06 17.46 11.61
N TYR A 37 1.08 16.47 12.51
CA TYR A 37 2.33 15.85 12.98
C TYR A 37 3.08 15.16 11.83
N MET A 38 2.37 14.47 10.95
CA MET A 38 2.99 13.83 9.78
C MET A 38 3.62 14.86 8.84
N ALA A 39 2.90 15.95 8.58
CA ALA A 39 3.38 17.05 7.74
C ALA A 39 4.63 17.72 8.34
N GLU A 40 4.63 17.97 9.64
CA GLU A 40 5.79 18.51 10.38
C GLU A 40 7.00 17.56 10.32
N ALA A 41 6.79 16.26 10.58
CA ALA A 41 7.85 15.25 10.56
C ALA A 41 8.54 15.13 9.19
N PHE A 42 7.80 15.34 8.09
CA PHE A 42 8.34 15.34 6.74
C PHE A 42 8.71 16.73 6.20
N GLY A 43 8.44 17.81 6.95
CA GLY A 43 8.72 19.19 6.56
C GLY A 43 7.91 19.68 5.35
N VAL A 44 6.67 19.23 5.20
CA VAL A 44 5.78 19.54 4.07
C VAL A 44 4.44 20.09 4.54
N GLY A 45 3.62 20.61 3.62
CA GLY A 45 2.26 21.06 3.93
C GLY A 45 1.28 19.90 4.15
N VAL A 46 0.24 20.15 4.93
CA VAL A 46 -0.82 19.16 5.24
C VAL A 46 -1.55 18.74 3.96
N GLU A 47 -1.83 19.69 3.08
CA GLU A 47 -2.51 19.47 1.79
C GLU A 47 -1.68 18.56 0.88
N PHE A 48 -0.35 18.68 0.93
CA PHE A 48 0.55 17.86 0.15
C PHE A 48 0.51 16.40 0.63
N ILE A 49 0.58 16.17 1.94
CA ILE A 49 0.48 14.83 2.53
C ILE A 49 -0.87 14.19 2.22
N ASP A 50 -1.98 14.93 2.35
CA ASP A 50 -3.31 14.43 2.04
C ASP A 50 -3.42 13.94 0.58
N GLN A 51 -2.95 14.75 -0.37
CA GLN A 51 -2.96 14.39 -1.78
C GLN A 51 -2.05 13.19 -2.08
N GLU A 52 -0.87 13.13 -1.46
CA GLU A 52 0.09 12.06 -1.67
C GLU A 52 -0.37 10.73 -1.09
N LEU A 53 -0.83 10.72 0.16
CA LEU A 53 -1.38 9.53 0.81
C LEU A 53 -2.60 9.01 0.06
N SER A 54 -3.53 9.90 -0.34
CA SER A 54 -4.70 9.52 -1.14
C SER A 54 -4.31 8.76 -2.42
N ARG A 55 -3.27 9.21 -3.13
CA ARG A 55 -2.76 8.52 -4.32
C ARG A 55 -2.19 7.13 -4.01
N PHE A 56 -1.49 6.95 -2.90
CA PHE A 56 -0.90 5.66 -2.53
C PHE A 56 -1.92 4.69 -1.95
N ILE A 57 -2.90 5.18 -1.20
CA ILE A 57 -4.03 4.39 -0.68
C ILE A 57 -4.89 3.88 -1.84
N ALA A 58 -5.24 4.75 -2.80
CA ALA A 58 -6.00 4.36 -3.98
C ALA A 58 -5.27 3.32 -4.85
N ALA A 59 -3.94 3.37 -4.88
CA ALA A 59 -3.12 2.36 -5.56
C ALA A 59 -2.95 1.05 -4.75
N GLY A 60 -3.50 0.97 -3.53
CA GLY A 60 -3.36 -0.17 -2.62
C GLY A 60 -1.93 -0.40 -2.11
N ARG A 61 -1.07 0.63 -2.19
CA ARG A 61 0.35 0.55 -1.81
C ARG A 61 0.60 0.94 -0.35
N LEU A 62 -0.39 1.55 0.30
CA LEU A 62 -0.33 1.99 1.70
C LEU A 62 -1.62 1.60 2.41
N HIS A 63 -1.50 0.95 3.57
CA HIS A 63 -2.63 0.41 4.34
C HIS A 63 -3.04 1.37 5.47
N CYS A 64 -3.52 2.54 5.09
CA CYS A 64 -4.08 3.51 6.02
C CYS A 64 -5.35 4.15 5.47
N LYS A 65 -6.10 4.79 6.36
CA LYS A 65 -7.31 5.53 6.05
C LYS A 65 -7.15 6.95 6.57
N ILE A 66 -7.57 7.92 5.76
CA ILE A 66 -7.55 9.34 6.12
C ILE A 66 -8.94 9.70 6.61
N ASP A 67 -9.02 10.27 7.81
CA ASP A 67 -10.18 10.99 8.31
C ASP A 67 -9.90 12.48 8.22
N LYS A 68 -10.48 13.13 7.21
CA LYS A 68 -10.28 14.55 6.97
C LYS A 68 -11.08 15.45 7.92
N VAL A 69 -12.14 14.94 8.56
CA VAL A 69 -12.94 15.73 9.50
C VAL A 69 -12.20 15.91 10.81
N ASN A 70 -11.56 14.83 11.29
CA ASN A 70 -10.77 14.85 12.52
C ASN A 70 -9.27 15.11 12.29
N GLU A 71 -8.86 15.28 11.03
CA GLU A 71 -7.45 15.47 10.60
C GLU A 71 -6.50 14.35 11.07
N ILE A 72 -6.99 13.10 11.07
CA ILE A 72 -6.25 11.92 11.56
C ILE A 72 -6.04 10.93 10.42
N VAL A 73 -4.88 10.27 10.45
CA VAL A 73 -4.57 9.08 9.65
C VAL A 73 -4.60 7.87 10.56
N GLU A 74 -5.47 6.92 10.25
CA GLU A 74 -5.60 5.64 10.94
C GLU A 74 -4.93 4.52 10.15
N THR A 75 -4.16 3.66 10.82
CA THR A 75 -3.57 2.50 10.17
C THR A 75 -4.52 1.31 10.23
N ASN A 76 -4.75 0.69 9.08
CA ASN A 76 -5.51 -0.55 9.00
C ASN A 76 -4.52 -1.69 8.85
N ARG A 77 -3.97 -2.15 9.97
CA ARG A 77 -3.11 -3.35 10.01
C ARG A 77 -4.01 -4.58 9.86
N PRO A 78 -3.96 -5.31 8.73
CA PRO A 78 -4.64 -6.59 8.66
C PRO A 78 -3.94 -7.54 9.63
N ASP A 79 -4.71 -8.15 10.54
CA ASP A 79 -4.19 -9.21 11.40
C ASP A 79 -3.57 -10.31 10.55
N SER A 80 -2.35 -10.73 10.91
CA SER A 80 -1.57 -11.74 10.17
C SER A 80 -2.38 -13.01 9.87
N LYS A 81 -3.17 -13.49 10.86
CA LYS A 81 -4.06 -14.65 10.70
C LYS A 81 -5.19 -14.39 9.71
N ASN A 82 -5.87 -13.24 9.79
CA ASN A 82 -6.97 -12.90 8.90
C ASN A 82 -6.46 -12.73 7.46
N TRP A 83 -5.29 -12.12 7.29
CA TRP A 83 -4.63 -12.00 5.99
C TRP A 83 -4.28 -13.37 5.39
N GLN A 84 -3.62 -14.25 6.16
CA GLN A 84 -3.28 -15.61 5.72
C GLN A 84 -4.52 -16.42 5.35
N TYR A 85 -5.59 -16.31 6.16
CA TYR A 85 -6.87 -16.96 5.89
C TYR A 85 -7.47 -16.52 4.56
N GLN A 86 -7.60 -15.20 4.36
CA GLN A 86 -8.13 -14.63 3.12
C GLN A 86 -7.29 -14.98 1.89
N GLU A 87 -5.96 -14.97 2.02
CA GLU A 87 -5.06 -15.35 0.94
C GLU A 87 -5.21 -16.84 0.57
N THR A 88 -5.31 -17.70 1.58
CA THR A 88 -5.48 -19.15 1.38
C THR A 88 -6.77 -19.46 0.64
N ILE A 89 -7.88 -18.80 1.01
CA ILE A 89 -9.17 -18.97 0.32
C ILE A 89 -9.08 -18.55 -1.14
N LYS A 90 -8.50 -17.38 -1.42
CA LYS A 90 -8.36 -16.87 -2.81
C LYS A 90 -7.51 -17.80 -3.67
N LYS A 91 -6.40 -18.29 -3.14
CA LYS A 91 -5.53 -19.25 -3.84
C LYS A 91 -6.24 -20.59 -4.05
N GLY A 92 -6.99 -21.05 -3.06
CA GLY A 92 -7.80 -22.27 -3.13
C GLY A 92 -8.87 -22.20 -4.22
N ASP A 93 -9.61 -21.09 -4.29
CA ASP A 93 -10.64 -20.88 -5.31
C ASP A 93 -10.04 -20.83 -6.73
N LEU A 94 -8.91 -20.17 -6.90
CA LEU A 94 -8.18 -20.16 -8.18
C LEU A 94 -7.79 -21.58 -8.62
N LEU A 95 -7.33 -22.41 -7.68
CA LEU A 95 -6.93 -23.79 -7.96
C LEU A 95 -8.15 -24.64 -8.34
N LEU A 96 -9.26 -24.54 -7.61
CA LEU A 96 -10.50 -25.26 -7.92
C LEU A 96 -11.00 -24.91 -9.32
N ASN A 97 -11.02 -23.62 -9.67
CA ASN A 97 -11.41 -23.16 -11.00
C ASN A 97 -10.52 -23.74 -12.11
N ARG A 98 -9.20 -23.86 -11.88
CA ARG A 98 -8.27 -24.46 -12.86
C ARG A 98 -8.49 -25.96 -13.00
N VAL A 99 -8.66 -26.69 -11.90
CA VAL A 99 -8.91 -28.14 -11.91
C VAL A 99 -10.23 -28.45 -12.60
N GLN A 100 -11.30 -27.71 -12.30
CA GLN A 100 -12.60 -27.87 -12.96
C GLN A 100 -12.52 -27.63 -14.47
N LYS A 101 -11.79 -26.61 -14.92
CA LYS A 101 -11.57 -26.36 -16.35
C LYS A 101 -10.85 -27.53 -17.03
N LEU A 102 -9.82 -28.09 -16.41
CA LEU A 102 -9.08 -29.23 -16.95
C LEU A 102 -9.94 -30.51 -17.00
N SER A 103 -10.71 -30.80 -15.93
CA SER A 103 -11.60 -31.97 -15.89
C SER A 103 -12.66 -31.94 -16.98
N ARG A 104 -13.20 -30.77 -17.33
CA ARG A 104 -14.17 -30.63 -18.44
C ARG A 104 -13.56 -30.95 -19.81
N VAL A 105 -12.26 -30.70 -20.00
CA VAL A 105 -11.54 -31.02 -21.25
C VAL A 105 -11.25 -32.52 -21.36
N ILE A 106 -10.98 -33.19 -20.22
CA ILE A 106 -10.67 -34.63 -20.19
C ILE A 106 -11.94 -35.49 -20.31
N ASN A 107 -13.07 -35.01 -19.81
CA ASN A 107 -14.35 -35.73 -19.84
C ASN A 107 -15.16 -35.51 -21.14
N MET A 108 -14.58 -34.86 -22.15
CA MET A 108 -15.12 -34.69 -23.50
C MET A 108 -14.30 -35.54 -24.48
#